data_AF-A0A1I3TKS4-F1
#
_entry.id   AF-A0A1I3TKS4-F1
#
_cell.length_a   1.000
_cell.length_b   1.000
_cell.length_c   1.000
_cell.angle_alpha   90.00
_cell.angle_beta   90.00
_cell.angle_gamma   90.00
#
_symmetry.space_group_name_H-M   'P 1'
#
loop_
_entity.id
_entity.type
_entity.pdbx_description
1 polymer ?
#
loop_
_entity_poly.entity_id
_entity_poly.type
_entity_poly.pdbx_seq_one_letter_code
_entity_poly.pdbx_strand_id
1 'polypeptide(L)'
;MSANKTHTPKSGSKHAAGDSIGGSGSPADIAADKVTKLRDKAAQQASHLADEARHAADEKVEDLKGQATSRIEETAENIRNAGHEFGHDSYQAQAADYLASNLTQAAEMIRDKDLGSVVEDLSTFARRNPALFLGGAALLGFAAARMMKASERQMTHPVITSDYKRPADPSMLVTR
;
A
#
# COMPACT_ATOMS: atom_id res chain seq x y z
N MET A 1 74.53 35.96 16.44
CA MET A 1 75.06 36.19 17.80
C MET A 1 73.90 36.10 18.77
N SER A 2 74.07 35.32 19.85
CA SER A 2 73.37 35.27 21.17
C SER A 2 71.91 35.73 21.29
N ALA A 3 71.04 35.20 22.13
CA ALA A 3 70.95 34.04 23.03
C ALA A 3 69.60 34.30 23.76
N ASN A 4 68.79 33.28 24.07
CA ASN A 4 68.09 33.35 25.35
C ASN A 4 67.84 31.96 25.95
N LYS A 5 68.05 31.92 27.25
CA LYS A 5 68.22 30.77 28.13
C LYS A 5 66.91 30.03 28.40
N THR A 6 67.06 28.71 28.41
CA THR A 6 66.58 27.74 29.40
C THR A 6 65.63 28.21 30.51
N HIS A 7 64.46 27.57 30.59
CA HIS A 7 63.96 27.01 31.84
C HIS A 7 63.10 25.76 31.56
N THR A 8 63.58 24.61 32.03
CA THR A 8 62.82 23.37 32.26
C THR A 8 62.46 23.31 33.77
N PRO A 9 61.81 22.24 34.28
CA PRO A 9 60.48 21.71 33.96
C PRO A 9 59.64 21.47 35.24
N LYS A 10 58.32 21.29 35.15
CA LYS A 10 57.52 20.27 35.90
C LYS A 10 56.02 20.54 35.86
N SER A 11 55.28 19.47 35.57
CA SER A 11 53.91 19.11 35.99
C SER A 11 53.11 18.69 34.77
N GLY A 12 52.60 17.47 34.61
CA GLY A 12 52.65 16.26 35.41
C GLY A 12 52.04 15.14 34.55
N SER A 13 52.30 13.90 34.96
CA SER A 13 51.56 12.68 34.57
C SER A 13 51.37 12.40 33.08
N LYS A 14 52.32 11.61 32.54
CA LYS A 14 52.04 10.60 31.53
C LYS A 14 50.94 9.67 32.05
N HIS A 15 49.79 9.66 31.38
CA HIS A 15 48.96 8.47 31.28
C HIS A 15 48.88 8.08 29.81
N ALA A 16 49.33 6.85 29.57
CA ALA A 16 49.21 6.14 28.32
C ALA A 16 47.74 5.92 27.95
N ALA A 17 47.54 5.65 26.66
CA ALA A 17 46.63 4.66 26.09
C ALA A 17 45.70 5.22 25.00
N GLY A 18 45.66 4.48 23.89
CA GLY A 18 44.45 4.37 23.09
C GLY A 18 44.46 5.18 21.80
N ASP A 19 45.16 4.66 20.80
CA ASP A 19 44.66 4.73 19.44
C ASP A 19 43.28 4.01 19.44
N SER A 20 42.23 4.79 19.67
CA SER A 20 40.86 4.30 19.75
C SER A 20 40.16 4.79 18.50
N ILE A 21 40.17 3.94 17.47
CA ILE A 21 39.12 3.94 16.46
C ILE A 21 37.82 3.59 17.19
N GLY A 22 37.27 4.57 17.89
CA GLY A 22 36.01 4.50 18.62
C GLY A 22 34.87 4.71 17.65
N GLY A 23 34.50 3.63 16.94
CA GLY A 23 33.19 3.51 16.34
C GLY A 23 32.15 3.43 17.45
N SER A 24 31.75 4.58 17.99
CA SER A 24 30.75 4.69 19.05
C SER A 24 29.55 5.51 18.55
N GLY A 25 28.99 5.07 17.42
CA GLY A 25 27.55 5.23 17.21
C GLY A 25 26.90 4.02 17.84
N SER A 26 25.98 4.23 18.78
CA SER A 26 25.19 3.14 19.35
C SER A 26 24.51 2.39 18.19
N PRO A 27 24.24 1.08 18.26
CA PRO A 27 23.50 0.36 17.21
C PRO A 27 22.16 1.04 16.86
N ALA A 28 21.59 1.81 17.80
CA ALA A 28 20.46 2.71 17.58
C ALA A 28 20.74 3.85 16.57
N ASP A 29 21.92 4.46 16.59
CA ASP A 29 22.32 5.55 15.68
C ASP A 29 22.50 5.02 14.25
N ILE A 30 23.07 3.82 14.11
CA ILE A 30 23.19 3.14 12.82
C ILE A 30 21.82 2.76 12.27
N ALA A 31 20.92 2.29 13.14
CA ALA A 31 19.55 1.98 12.75
C ALA A 31 18.77 3.24 12.35
N ALA A 32 18.92 4.34 13.09
CA ALA A 32 18.29 5.62 12.80
C ALA A 32 18.78 6.18 11.46
N ASP A 33 20.09 6.17 11.20
CA ASP A 33 20.67 6.64 9.93
C ASP A 33 20.17 5.81 8.74
N LYS A 34 20.09 4.48 8.88
CA LYS A 34 19.53 3.61 7.84
C LYS A 34 18.05 3.89 7.59
N VAL A 35 17.26 4.09 8.64
CA VAL A 35 15.82 4.42 8.52
C VAL A 35 15.64 5.76 7.82
N THR A 36 16.42 6.79 8.18
CA THR A 36 16.38 8.11 7.53
C THR A 36 16.72 7.99 6.05
N LYS A 37 17.82 7.31 5.70
CA LYS A 37 18.21 7.10 4.29
C LYS A 37 17.18 6.31 3.48
N LEU A 38 16.56 5.29 4.08
CA LEU A 38 15.47 4.57 3.42
C LEU A 38 14.26 5.47 3.21
N ARG A 39 13.89 6.28 4.21
CA ARG A 39 12.79 7.23 4.10
C ARG A 39 13.06 8.26 3.02
N ASP A 40 14.25 8.82 2.94
CA ASP A 40 14.60 9.82 1.93
C ASP A 40 14.50 9.25 0.51
N LYS A 41 15.07 8.06 0.29
CA LYS A 41 14.96 7.36 -1.00
C LYS A 41 13.52 7.02 -1.35
N ALA A 42 12.76 6.49 -0.38
CA ALA A 42 11.36 6.15 -0.58
C ALA A 42 10.52 7.40 -0.87
N ALA A 43 10.76 8.51 -0.19
CA ALA A 43 10.06 9.78 -0.40
C ALA A 43 10.35 10.35 -1.78
N GLN A 44 11.61 10.31 -2.24
CA GLN A 44 11.97 10.75 -3.59
C GLN A 44 11.28 9.91 -4.67
N GLN A 45 11.34 8.58 -4.56
CA GLN A 45 10.68 7.68 -5.52
C GLN A 45 9.15 7.82 -5.49
N ALA A 46 8.57 7.93 -4.29
CA ALA A 46 7.14 8.11 -4.12
C ALA A 46 6.65 9.43 -4.71
N SER A 47 7.43 10.51 -4.60
CA SER A 47 7.05 11.83 -5.15
C SER A 47 6.96 11.76 -6.67
N HIS A 48 7.98 11.21 -7.35
CA HIS A 48 7.96 11.04 -8.81
C HIS A 48 6.78 10.18 -9.28
N LEU A 49 6.53 9.06 -8.61
CA LEU A 49 5.41 8.19 -8.94
C LEU A 49 4.06 8.85 -8.66
N ALA A 50 3.96 9.64 -7.59
CA ALA A 50 2.73 10.34 -7.23
C ALA A 50 2.38 11.43 -8.25
N ASP A 51 3.37 12.15 -8.78
CA ASP A 51 3.15 13.16 -9.82
C ASP A 51 2.64 12.51 -11.12
N GLU A 52 3.27 11.41 -11.55
CA GLU A 52 2.81 10.65 -12.73
C GLU A 52 1.40 10.06 -12.52
N ALA A 53 1.16 9.48 -11.34
CA ALA A 53 -0.15 8.93 -10.99
C ALA A 53 -1.25 9.99 -10.94
N ARG A 54 -0.96 11.20 -10.45
CA ARG A 54 -1.91 12.31 -10.44
C ARG A 54 -2.36 12.69 -11.84
N HIS A 55 -1.42 12.88 -12.76
CA HIS A 55 -1.74 13.20 -14.16
C HIS A 55 -2.59 12.11 -14.82
N ALA A 56 -2.25 10.83 -14.61
CA ALA A 56 -3.02 9.71 -15.16
C ALA A 56 -4.39 9.52 -14.49
N ALA A 57 -4.52 9.91 -13.22
CA ALA A 57 -5.76 9.82 -12.47
C ALA A 57 -6.74 10.92 -12.86
N ASP A 58 -6.27 12.16 -13.01
CA ASP A 58 -7.14 13.31 -13.32
C ASP A 58 -7.98 13.07 -14.59
N GLU A 59 -7.42 12.40 -15.61
CA GLU A 59 -8.15 12.05 -16.84
C GLU A 59 -9.21 10.96 -16.68
N LYS A 60 -9.10 10.09 -15.66
CA LYS A 60 -9.97 8.92 -15.46
C LYS A 60 -10.90 9.04 -14.26
N VAL A 61 -10.70 10.07 -13.44
CA VAL A 61 -11.42 10.27 -12.19
C VAL A 61 -12.91 10.42 -12.41
N GLU A 62 -13.35 11.16 -13.43
CA GLU A 62 -14.76 11.51 -13.59
C GLU A 62 -15.61 10.27 -13.91
N ASP A 63 -15.13 9.43 -14.83
CA ASP A 63 -15.75 8.13 -15.15
C ASP A 63 -15.71 7.15 -13.98
N LEU A 64 -14.61 7.15 -13.22
CA LEU A 64 -14.45 6.29 -12.06
C LEU A 64 -15.36 6.72 -10.90
N LYS A 65 -15.55 8.03 -10.70
CA LYS A 65 -16.46 8.58 -9.67
C LYS A 65 -17.88 8.09 -9.92
N GLY A 66 -18.40 8.23 -11.14
CA GLY A 66 -19.74 7.76 -11.48
C GLY A 66 -19.92 6.26 -11.20
N GLN A 67 -19.00 5.43 -11.69
CA GLN A 67 -19.06 3.97 -11.48
C GLN A 67 -18.90 3.56 -10.01
N ALA A 68 -18.04 4.26 -9.26
CA ALA A 68 -17.82 3.98 -7.84
C ALA A 68 -19.04 4.38 -7.01
N THR A 69 -19.58 5.58 -7.22
CA THR A 69 -20.78 6.08 -6.54
C THR A 69 -21.95 5.12 -6.76
N SER A 70 -22.24 4.71 -8.00
CA SER A 70 -23.34 3.79 -8.28
C SER A 70 -23.16 2.42 -7.60
N ARG A 71 -21.95 1.86 -7.58
CA ARG A 71 -21.68 0.58 -6.88
C ARG A 71 -21.82 0.70 -5.37
N ILE A 72 -21.44 1.85 -4.80
CA ILE A 72 -21.57 2.11 -3.37
C ILE A 72 -23.05 2.25 -3.00
N GLU A 73 -23.82 2.98 -3.80
CA GLU A 73 -25.28 3.12 -3.63
C GLU A 73 -25.97 1.76 -3.70
N GLU A 74 -25.69 0.97 -4.75
CA GLU A 74 -26.24 -0.39 -4.90
C GLU A 74 -25.89 -1.28 -3.69
N THR A 75 -24.65 -1.19 -3.20
CA THR A 75 -24.22 -1.95 -2.03
C THR A 75 -24.93 -1.49 -0.76
N ALA A 76 -25.09 -0.17 -0.56
CA ALA A 76 -25.80 0.39 0.58
C ALA A 76 -27.28 -0.02 0.57
N GLU A 77 -27.92 -0.01 -0.59
CA GLU A 77 -29.29 -0.49 -0.78
C GLU A 77 -29.40 -1.99 -0.46
N ASN A 78 -28.48 -2.81 -0.96
CA ASN A 78 -28.45 -4.25 -0.67
C ASN A 78 -28.28 -4.53 0.82
N ILE A 79 -27.41 -3.78 1.51
CA ILE A 79 -27.20 -3.88 2.96
C ILE A 79 -28.46 -3.47 3.72
N ARG A 80 -29.10 -2.35 3.33
CA ARG A 80 -30.33 -1.88 3.96
C ARG A 80 -31.48 -2.88 3.77
N ASN A 81 -31.63 -3.42 2.56
CA ASN A 81 -32.64 -4.44 2.24
C ASN A 81 -32.44 -5.72 3.05
N ALA A 82 -31.21 -6.22 3.13
CA ALA A 82 -30.88 -7.36 3.99
C ALA A 82 -31.13 -7.06 5.47
N GLY A 83 -30.86 -5.84 5.93
CA GLY A 83 -31.16 -5.35 7.27
C GLY A 83 -32.65 -5.43 7.61
N HIS A 84 -33.52 -5.04 6.68
CA HIS A 84 -34.98 -5.13 6.86
C HIS A 84 -35.47 -6.57 7.01
N GLU A 85 -34.73 -7.55 6.49
CA GLU A 85 -35.05 -8.97 6.59
C GLU A 85 -34.83 -9.52 8.02
N PHE A 86 -34.00 -8.86 8.84
CA PHE A 86 -33.77 -9.22 10.24
C PHE A 86 -34.79 -8.62 11.23
N GLY A 87 -35.78 -7.87 10.74
CA GLY A 87 -36.79 -7.17 11.54
C GLY A 87 -36.31 -5.80 12.03
N HIS A 88 -37.17 -4.79 11.91
CA HIS A 88 -36.83 -3.37 12.13
C HIS A 88 -36.22 -3.04 13.50
N ASP A 89 -36.56 -3.78 14.55
CA ASP A 89 -36.08 -3.52 15.92
C ASP A 89 -34.81 -4.31 16.28
N SER A 90 -34.24 -5.07 15.33
CA SER A 90 -33.02 -5.83 15.59
C SER A 90 -31.78 -4.93 15.60
N TYR A 91 -30.80 -5.26 16.44
CA TYR A 91 -29.50 -4.58 16.46
C TYR A 91 -28.79 -4.65 15.10
N GLN A 92 -29.04 -5.73 14.35
CA GLN A 92 -28.54 -5.98 13.01
C GLN A 92 -29.13 -5.00 12.00
N ALA A 93 -30.43 -4.70 12.06
CA ALA A 93 -31.07 -3.71 11.21
C ALA A 93 -30.51 -2.30 11.47
N GLN A 94 -30.30 -1.92 12.74
CA GLN A 94 -29.70 -0.63 13.09
C GLN A 94 -28.23 -0.53 12.66
N ALA A 95 -27.45 -1.59 12.82
CA ALA A 95 -26.07 -1.64 12.35
C ALA A 95 -26.01 -1.56 10.81
N ALA A 96 -26.87 -2.28 10.11
CA ALA A 96 -26.98 -2.23 8.66
C ALA A 96 -27.35 -0.81 8.18
N ASP A 97 -28.30 -0.15 8.84
CA ASP A 97 -28.71 1.20 8.48
C ASP A 97 -27.63 2.25 8.75
N TYR A 98 -26.89 2.11 9.87
CA TYR A 98 -25.73 2.94 10.16
C TYR A 98 -24.66 2.78 9.07
N LEU A 99 -24.34 1.54 8.70
CA LEU A 99 -23.37 1.26 7.65
C LEU A 99 -23.83 1.82 6.30
N ALA A 100 -25.06 1.54 5.89
CA ALA A 100 -25.63 2.05 4.64
C ALA A 100 -25.60 3.59 4.59
N SER A 101 -25.98 4.26 5.69
CA SER A 101 -25.97 5.73 5.77
C SER A 101 -24.57 6.32 5.64
N ASN A 102 -23.56 5.67 6.23
CA ASN A 102 -22.16 6.09 6.05
C ASN A 102 -21.66 5.86 4.62
N LEU A 103 -22.09 4.77 3.97
CA LEU A 103 -21.76 4.51 2.56
C LEU A 103 -22.39 5.56 1.64
N THR A 104 -23.65 5.94 1.85
CA THR A 104 -24.31 7.01 1.08
C THR A 104 -23.60 8.34 1.25
N GLN A 105 -23.25 8.73 2.49
CA GLN A 105 -22.48 9.96 2.72
C GLN A 105 -21.11 9.92 2.03
N ALA A 106 -20.44 8.76 2.02
CA ALA A 106 -19.20 8.61 1.29
C ALA A 106 -19.39 8.76 -0.23
N ALA A 107 -20.47 8.21 -0.78
CA ALA A 107 -20.81 8.33 -2.21
C ALA A 107 -21.07 9.80 -2.61
N GLU A 108 -21.76 10.57 -1.76
CA GLU A 108 -21.97 12.01 -1.93
C GLU A 108 -20.66 12.80 -1.86
N MET A 109 -19.80 12.49 -0.89
CA MET A 109 -18.48 13.13 -0.79
C MET A 109 -17.61 12.85 -2.02
N ILE A 110 -17.69 11.65 -2.61
CA ILE A 110 -16.94 11.29 -3.83
C ILE A 110 -17.46 12.06 -5.05
N ARG A 111 -18.79 12.25 -5.13
CA ARG A 111 -19.44 13.01 -6.20
C ARG A 111 -19.05 14.48 -6.15
N ASP A 112 -19.08 15.07 -4.97
CA ASP A 112 -19.05 16.53 -4.81
C ASP A 112 -17.66 17.08 -4.41
N LYS A 113 -16.66 16.26 -4.05
CA LYS A 113 -15.30 16.73 -3.69
C LYS A 113 -14.29 16.68 -4.83
N ASP A 114 -13.50 17.74 -4.94
CA ASP A 114 -12.26 17.79 -5.72
C ASP A 114 -11.20 16.86 -5.11
N LEU A 115 -10.45 16.12 -5.94
CA LEU A 115 -9.39 15.22 -5.46
C LEU A 115 -8.34 15.94 -4.62
N GLY A 116 -8.00 17.18 -4.98
CA GLY A 116 -7.04 17.97 -4.22
C GLY A 116 -7.44 18.12 -2.74
N SER A 117 -8.73 18.33 -2.46
CA SER A 117 -9.24 18.44 -1.10
C SER A 117 -9.17 17.10 -0.33
N VAL A 118 -9.48 16.00 -1.00
CA VAL A 118 -9.45 14.65 -0.42
C VAL A 118 -8.02 14.25 -0.04
N VAL A 119 -7.04 14.58 -0.90
CA VAL A 119 -5.62 14.31 -0.62
C VAL A 119 -5.12 15.13 0.57
N GLU A 120 -5.56 16.39 0.70
CA GLU A 120 -5.17 17.25 1.82
C GLU A 120 -5.74 16.76 3.15
N ASP A 121 -7.02 16.35 3.15
CA ASP A 121 -7.68 15.74 4.32
C ASP A 121 -6.96 14.44 4.74
N LEU A 122 -6.61 13.60 3.77
CA LEU A 122 -5.90 12.35 4.01
C LEU A 122 -4.48 12.58 4.54
N SER A 123 -3.77 13.59 4.03
CA SER A 123 -2.45 14.02 4.53
C SER A 123 -2.52 14.46 5.99
N THR A 124 -3.53 15.26 6.34
CA THR A 124 -3.77 15.70 7.72
C THR A 124 -4.07 14.51 8.64
N PHE A 125 -4.90 13.57 8.19
CA PHE A 125 -5.19 12.34 8.93
C PHE A 125 -3.94 11.47 9.14
N ALA A 126 -3.12 11.30 8.09
CA ALA A 126 -1.89 10.51 8.14
C ALA A 126 -0.89 11.06 9.16
N ARG A 127 -0.74 12.39 9.22
CA ARG A 127 0.12 13.06 10.20
C ARG A 127 -0.39 12.91 11.63
N ARG A 128 -1.72 12.89 11.81
CA ARG A 128 -2.37 12.77 13.12
C ARG A 128 -2.37 11.33 13.66
N ASN A 129 -2.49 10.34 12.77
CA ASN A 129 -2.55 8.92 13.14
C ASN A 129 -1.58 8.08 12.29
N PRO A 130 -0.26 8.22 12.49
CA PRO A 130 0.75 7.57 11.63
C PRO A 130 0.66 6.04 11.66
N ALA A 131 0.31 5.45 12.81
CA ALA A 131 0.17 3.99 12.94
C ALA A 131 -0.99 3.43 12.08
N LEU A 132 -2.15 4.10 12.09
CA LEU A 132 -3.31 3.69 11.29
C LEU A 132 -3.02 3.85 9.79
N PHE A 133 -2.38 4.94 9.41
CA PHE A 133 -2.01 5.18 8.01
C PHE A 133 -1.03 4.13 7.50
N LEU A 134 0.06 3.86 8.24
CA LEU A 134 1.05 2.83 7.86
C LEU A 134 0.45 1.43 7.83
N GLY A 135 -0.40 1.08 8.81
CA GLY A 135 -1.11 -0.20 8.83
C GLY A 135 -2.06 -0.36 7.64
N GLY A 136 -2.87 0.66 7.35
CA GLY A 136 -3.78 0.66 6.21
C GLY A 136 -3.04 0.58 4.87
N ALA A 137 -2.00 1.39 4.69
CA ALA A 137 -1.18 1.38 3.48
C ALA A 137 -0.49 0.03 3.25
N ALA A 138 0.02 -0.61 4.31
CA ALA A 138 0.62 -1.94 4.21
C ALA A 138 -0.40 -3.01 3.79
N LEU A 139 -1.61 -2.99 4.37
CA LEU A 139 -2.68 -3.91 4.00
C LEU A 139 -3.14 -3.71 2.55
N LEU A 140 -3.35 -2.46 2.13
CA LEU A 140 -3.72 -2.11 0.77
C LEU A 140 -2.63 -2.53 -0.23
N GLY A 141 -1.36 -2.24 0.07
CA GLY A 141 -0.23 -2.64 -0.76
C GLY A 141 -0.10 -4.16 -0.89
N PHE A 142 -0.30 -4.90 0.21
CA PHE A 142 -0.31 -6.36 0.18
C PHE A 142 -1.48 -6.90 -0.66
N ALA A 143 -2.68 -6.36 -0.50
CA ALA A 143 -3.84 -6.76 -1.29
C ALA A 143 -3.64 -6.50 -2.79
N ALA A 144 -3.12 -5.33 -3.14
CA ALA A 144 -2.76 -4.98 -4.51
C ALA A 144 -1.71 -5.95 -5.08
N ALA A 145 -0.61 -6.18 -4.36
CA ALA A 145 0.42 -7.15 -4.74
C ALA A 145 -0.16 -8.56 -4.91
N ARG A 146 -1.08 -8.97 -4.03
CA ARG A 146 -1.73 -10.27 -4.10
C ARG A 146 -2.64 -10.41 -5.31
N MET A 147 -3.33 -9.34 -5.71
CA MET A 147 -4.18 -9.30 -6.90
C MET A 147 -3.34 -9.35 -8.18
N MET A 148 -2.26 -8.55 -8.25
CA MET A 148 -1.30 -8.60 -9.35
C MET A 148 -0.68 -10.00 -9.48
N LYS A 149 -0.36 -10.67 -8.36
CA LYS A 149 0.15 -12.05 -8.39
C LYS A 149 -0.93 -13.10 -8.75
N ALA A 150 -2.20 -12.77 -8.54
CA ALA A 150 -3.32 -13.63 -8.92
C ALA A 150 -3.56 -13.60 -10.42
N SER A 151 -3.49 -12.41 -11.03
CA SER A 151 -3.73 -12.22 -12.47
C SER A 151 -2.64 -12.86 -13.34
N GLU A 152 -1.40 -12.98 -12.85
CA GLU A 152 -0.34 -13.73 -13.55
C GLU A 152 -0.66 -15.23 -13.74
N ARG A 153 -1.56 -15.82 -12.94
CA ARG A 153 -1.91 -17.25 -13.05
C ARG A 153 -2.94 -17.55 -14.14
N GLN A 154 -3.39 -16.56 -14.90
CA GLN A 154 -4.38 -16.75 -15.98
C GLN A 154 -3.76 -17.00 -17.36
N MET A 155 -2.43 -17.06 -17.48
CA MET A 155 -1.73 -17.37 -18.74
C MET A 155 -1.03 -18.73 -18.68
N THR A 156 -1.77 -19.83 -18.45
CA THR A 156 -1.27 -21.18 -18.79
C THR A 156 -2.43 -22.09 -19.19
N HIS A 157 -2.94 -21.89 -20.40
CA HIS A 157 -3.59 -22.95 -21.16
C HIS A 157 -3.05 -22.91 -22.60
N PRO A 158 -1.88 -23.54 -22.87
CA PRO A 158 -1.67 -24.07 -24.20
C PRO A 158 -2.76 -25.11 -24.43
N VAL A 159 -3.71 -24.77 -25.30
CA VAL A 159 -4.60 -25.72 -25.94
C VAL A 159 -3.71 -26.70 -26.71
N ILE A 160 -3.33 -27.81 -26.09
CA ILE A 160 -2.90 -29.01 -26.82
C ILE A 160 -4.20 -29.64 -27.32
N THR A 161 -4.74 -29.06 -28.40
CA THR A 161 -5.67 -29.77 -29.26
C THR A 161 -4.90 -30.72 -30.16
N SER A 162 -5.47 -31.91 -30.31
CA SER A 162 -5.27 -32.84 -31.40
C SER A 162 -4.07 -33.79 -31.27
N ASP A 163 -4.35 -34.96 -30.69
CA ASP A 163 -4.23 -36.22 -31.44
C ASP A 163 -5.01 -37.32 -30.69
N TYR A 164 -6.34 -37.20 -30.67
CA TYR A 164 -7.19 -38.37 -30.42
C TYR A 164 -7.25 -39.18 -31.71
N LYS A 165 -6.23 -40.03 -31.90
CA LYS A 165 -6.21 -41.09 -32.90
C LYS A 165 -7.34 -42.06 -32.59
N ARG A 166 -8.52 -41.78 -33.15
CA ARG A 166 -9.64 -42.72 -33.25
C ARG A 166 -9.16 -43.90 -34.10
N PRO A 167 -8.98 -45.12 -33.56
CA PRO A 167 -8.88 -46.28 -34.44
C PRO A 167 -10.19 -46.32 -35.24
N ALA A 168 -10.08 -46.30 -36.56
CA ALA A 168 -11.19 -46.61 -37.41
C ALA A 168 -11.69 -48.00 -37.00
N ASP A 169 -12.97 -48.11 -36.70
CA ASP A 169 -13.66 -49.39 -36.59
C ASP A 169 -14.04 -49.80 -38.03
N PRO A 170 -13.33 -50.71 -38.71
CA PRO A 170 -13.84 -51.30 -39.94
C PRO A 170 -14.93 -52.30 -39.56
N SER A 171 -16.16 -51.82 -39.48
CA SER A 171 -17.29 -52.68 -39.79
C SER A 171 -17.15 -53.16 -41.24
N MET A 172 -17.54 -54.43 -41.46
CA MET A 172 -17.73 -55.11 -42.76
C MET A 172 -16.64 -56.08 -43.21
N LEU A 173 -16.74 -57.32 -42.71
CA LEU A 173 -16.58 -58.51 -43.57
C LEU A 173 -17.73 -59.48 -43.29
N VAL A 174 -18.81 -59.32 -44.06
CA VAL A 174 -19.77 -60.38 -44.38
C VAL A 174 -19.20 -61.15 -45.56
N THR A 175 -18.88 -62.42 -45.37
CA THR A 175 -18.67 -63.51 -46.34
C THR A 175 -18.39 -64.73 -45.43
N ARG A 176 -19.16 -65.81 -45.37
CA ARG A 176 -19.90 -66.58 -46.38
C ARG A 176 -21.00 -67.38 -45.66
#